data_AF-A0A6L9Z4L4-F1
#
_entry.id   AF-A0A6L9Z4L4-F1
#
_cell.length_a   1.000
_cell.length_b   1.000
_cell.length_c   1.000
_cell.angle_alpha   90.00
_cell.angle_beta   90.00
_cell.angle_gamma   90.00
#
_symmetry.space_group_name_H-M   'P 1'
#
loop_
_entity.id
_entity.type
_entity.pdbx_description
1 polymer ?
#
loop_
_entity_poly.entity_id
_entity_poly.type
_entity_poly.pdbx_seq_one_letter_code
_entity_poly.pdbx_strand_id
1 'polypeptide(L)'
;IGYLAGDKPEGLALLDDGKLAVLNDNDFGVLEQEIPVDGSVPLNPNPTPVVLGLIDLGENNALDASNEDDGINIQNWPVFGLYQPDAIASFEANGQTYYVTANEGDIRDEEERIANLTLDPEAFPDAETLQQESQLGRLRISTIDGDLDNDGDFDQLFAYGGRSFSIWDEFGNLVFDSGDDFERITAQQVPELFNSSGTPDTFDDRSDNQGPEPEGIVTGVINDRTYTFIGLERIGGVIVYDVTNPTAPEFVQYLPNDNGGNPDDPVDREPEGLTFIPVEDSPNGEPLLVVAQEDSKTITVFSVNPGPGTPSDDELVGTEADETIIAGAGNDLVAGGLGNDTIFGGNGDDVLRGDFNSRSSDNTLGGDDVIYGGAGSDRIGGKAGNDSLFGQKGDDQIWGDAGDDLLRGGLGNDTLFGDNGSGGDGSDTFILAAGEGTDKIGDFQVGEDFIGLADGLTFGQLSVTQEGNNAVISFGDETLAILNHVQAETLIDNAATTFIFVG
;
A
#
# COMPACT_ATOMS: atom_id res chain seq x y z
N ILE A 1 15.15 -24.65 -10.69
CA ILE A 1 13.86 -24.05 -11.13
C ILE A 1 13.19 -24.95 -12.18
N GLY A 2 12.19 -25.73 -11.79
CA GLY A 2 11.42 -26.57 -12.70
C GLY A 2 10.81 -27.81 -12.05
N TYR A 3 9.54 -28.05 -12.36
CA TYR A 3 8.72 -29.24 -12.06
C TYR A 3 9.49 -30.52 -11.67
N LEU A 4 9.33 -30.95 -10.42
CA LEU A 4 9.55 -32.33 -10.00
C LEU A 4 8.21 -33.07 -9.94
N ALA A 5 8.26 -34.39 -10.18
CA ALA A 5 7.09 -35.24 -10.00
C ALA A 5 6.77 -35.34 -8.50
N GLY A 6 5.84 -34.54 -8.01
CA GLY A 6 5.49 -34.44 -6.60
C GLY A 6 5.12 -33.03 -6.13
N ASP A 7 5.39 -32.01 -6.94
CA ASP A 7 5.06 -30.62 -6.62
C ASP A 7 3.54 -30.46 -6.47
N LYS A 8 3.14 -29.77 -5.41
CA LYS A 8 1.73 -29.56 -5.07
C LYS A 8 1.17 -28.47 -5.97
N PRO A 9 -0.03 -28.65 -6.54
CA PRO A 9 -0.74 -27.54 -7.14
C PRO A 9 -1.27 -26.64 -6.03
N GLU A 10 -0.85 -25.38 -6.03
CA GLU A 10 -1.26 -24.38 -5.03
C GLU A 10 -2.45 -23.56 -5.57
N GLY A 11 -2.36 -23.09 -6.82
CA GLY A 11 -3.42 -22.28 -7.45
C GLY A 11 -4.11 -22.93 -8.65
N LEU A 12 -5.40 -22.62 -8.85
CA LEU A 12 -6.19 -23.00 -10.03
C LEU A 12 -7.10 -21.84 -10.49
N ALA A 13 -7.04 -21.50 -11.79
CA ALA A 13 -7.95 -20.52 -12.40
C ALA A 13 -8.60 -21.06 -13.70
N LEU A 14 -9.86 -20.70 -13.94
CA LEU A 14 -10.57 -21.02 -15.19
C LEU A 14 -10.55 -19.80 -16.11
N LEU A 15 -10.10 -19.98 -17.36
CA LEU A 15 -10.05 -18.93 -18.37
C LEU A 15 -11.36 -18.81 -19.14
N ASP A 16 -11.62 -17.63 -19.69
CA ASP A 16 -12.83 -17.32 -20.45
C ASP A 16 -12.98 -18.16 -21.72
N ASP A 17 -11.87 -18.67 -22.27
CA ASP A 17 -11.86 -19.61 -23.38
C ASP A 17 -12.08 -21.09 -22.97
N GLY A 18 -12.32 -21.34 -21.67
CA GLY A 18 -12.61 -22.65 -21.10
C GLY A 18 -11.39 -23.50 -20.74
N LYS A 19 -10.16 -22.94 -20.85
CA LYS A 19 -8.93 -23.61 -20.41
C LYS A 19 -8.71 -23.44 -18.92
N LEU A 20 -7.91 -24.34 -18.34
CA LEU A 20 -7.53 -24.28 -16.93
C LEU A 20 -6.07 -23.83 -16.78
N ALA A 21 -5.89 -22.83 -15.96
CA ALA A 21 -4.64 -22.31 -15.45
C ALA A 21 -4.31 -23.05 -14.14
N VAL A 22 -3.13 -23.68 -14.04
CA VAL A 22 -2.66 -24.38 -12.83
C VAL A 22 -1.33 -23.80 -12.41
N LEU A 23 -1.23 -23.46 -11.13
CA LEU A 23 -0.06 -22.91 -10.49
C LEU A 23 0.54 -23.91 -9.50
N ASN A 24 1.85 -23.90 -9.36
CA ASN A 24 2.57 -24.51 -8.24
C ASN A 24 3.63 -23.53 -7.72
N ASP A 25 4.40 -23.94 -6.72
CA ASP A 25 5.35 -23.12 -5.97
C ASP A 25 6.34 -22.27 -6.80
N ASN A 26 6.53 -22.44 -8.11
CA ASN A 26 7.29 -21.45 -8.91
C ASN A 26 7.06 -21.52 -10.44
N ASP A 27 6.07 -22.29 -10.88
CA ASP A 27 5.76 -22.46 -12.29
C ASP A 27 4.24 -22.36 -12.51
N PHE A 28 3.88 -21.84 -13.67
CA PHE A 28 2.49 -21.82 -14.13
C PHE A 28 2.32 -22.63 -15.42
N GLY A 29 1.19 -23.31 -15.57
CA GLY A 29 0.85 -24.10 -16.75
C GLY A 29 -0.61 -23.95 -17.18
N VAL A 30 -0.83 -23.75 -18.48
CA VAL A 30 -2.18 -23.76 -19.08
C VAL A 30 -2.49 -25.15 -19.66
N LEU A 31 -3.61 -25.72 -19.25
CA LEU A 31 -4.14 -26.97 -19.78
C LEU A 31 -4.96 -26.71 -21.05
N GLU A 32 -4.57 -27.33 -22.16
CA GLU A 32 -5.23 -27.17 -23.48
C GLU A 32 -6.62 -27.84 -23.60
N GLN A 33 -7.24 -28.34 -22.52
CA GLN A 33 -8.48 -29.13 -22.61
C GLN A 33 -9.62 -28.55 -21.76
N GLU A 34 -10.83 -28.54 -22.35
CA GLU A 34 -12.09 -28.31 -21.64
C GLU A 34 -12.25 -29.30 -20.48
N ILE A 35 -12.70 -28.81 -19.32
CA ILE A 35 -12.97 -29.65 -18.14
C ILE A 35 -14.13 -30.61 -18.46
N PRO A 36 -13.90 -31.94 -18.44
CA PRO A 36 -14.94 -32.95 -18.52
C PRO A 36 -16.13 -32.68 -17.60
N VAL A 37 -17.34 -33.04 -18.05
CA VAL A 37 -18.61 -32.85 -17.33
C VAL A 37 -18.66 -33.54 -15.95
N ASP A 38 -17.75 -34.49 -15.70
CA ASP A 38 -17.62 -35.17 -14.42
C ASP A 38 -16.68 -34.47 -13.41
N GLY A 39 -16.14 -33.30 -13.78
CA GLY A 39 -15.24 -32.51 -12.94
C GLY A 39 -13.82 -33.05 -12.84
N SER A 40 -13.47 -34.12 -13.58
CA SER A 40 -12.10 -34.62 -13.60
C SER A 40 -11.26 -33.75 -14.54
N VAL A 41 -10.20 -33.11 -14.06
CA VAL A 41 -9.26 -32.39 -14.92
C VAL A 41 -8.10 -33.33 -15.27
N PRO A 42 -8.06 -33.94 -16.47
CA PRO A 42 -6.86 -34.65 -16.89
C PRO A 42 -5.74 -33.63 -17.11
N LEU A 43 -4.77 -33.59 -16.18
CA LEU A 43 -3.57 -32.76 -16.35
C LEU A 43 -2.89 -33.13 -17.67
N ASN A 44 -2.53 -32.11 -18.46
CA ASN A 44 -1.71 -32.27 -19.64
C ASN A 44 -0.39 -32.95 -19.18
N PRO A 45 0.01 -34.09 -19.73
CA PRO A 45 1.25 -34.75 -19.32
C PRO A 45 2.51 -33.96 -19.71
N ASN A 46 2.38 -32.92 -20.56
CA ASN A 46 3.46 -32.02 -20.95
C ASN A 46 2.92 -30.58 -21.04
N PRO A 47 2.64 -29.90 -19.92
CA PRO A 47 2.33 -28.48 -19.97
C PRO A 47 3.54 -27.72 -20.55
N THR A 48 3.30 -26.57 -21.18
CA THR A 48 4.40 -25.65 -21.47
C THR A 48 4.64 -24.88 -20.16
N PRO A 49 5.75 -25.10 -19.44
CA PRO A 49 5.99 -24.41 -18.18
C PRO A 49 6.34 -22.95 -18.46
N VAL A 50 5.67 -22.04 -17.75
CA VAL A 50 6.09 -20.65 -17.58
C VAL A 50 6.87 -20.59 -16.28
N VAL A 51 8.15 -20.22 -16.37
CA VAL A 51 9.01 -19.98 -15.20
C VAL A 51 8.81 -18.53 -14.80
N LEU A 52 8.35 -18.29 -13.56
CA LEU A 52 7.92 -16.97 -13.10
C LEU A 52 9.08 -15.98 -12.91
N GLY A 53 10.29 -16.48 -12.66
CA GLY A 53 11.48 -15.65 -12.50
C GLY A 53 11.67 -15.15 -11.08
N LEU A 54 12.17 -13.92 -10.94
CA LEU A 54 12.60 -13.32 -9.68
C LEU A 54 12.14 -11.88 -9.57
N ILE A 55 11.93 -11.43 -8.34
CA ILE A 55 11.85 -10.01 -7.98
C ILE A 55 13.18 -9.54 -7.41
N ASP A 56 13.64 -8.36 -7.84
CA ASP A 56 14.85 -7.71 -7.31
C ASP A 56 14.48 -6.83 -6.10
N LEU A 57 14.99 -7.16 -4.92
CA LEU A 57 14.74 -6.44 -3.66
C LEU A 57 15.89 -5.48 -3.31
N GLY A 58 16.75 -5.14 -4.27
CA GLY A 58 17.98 -4.37 -4.08
C GLY A 58 18.06 -3.00 -4.77
N GLU A 59 17.17 -2.72 -5.73
CA GLU A 59 17.15 -1.40 -6.40
C GLU A 59 15.78 -0.71 -6.34
N ASN A 60 14.72 -1.39 -6.76
CA ASN A 60 13.40 -0.78 -6.97
C ASN A 60 12.34 -1.26 -5.96
N ASN A 61 12.61 -2.35 -5.26
CA ASN A 61 11.75 -2.90 -4.21
C ASN A 61 12.59 -3.06 -2.95
N ALA A 62 11.93 -3.03 -1.80
CA ALA A 62 12.55 -3.16 -0.50
C ALA A 62 11.92 -4.33 0.28
N LEU A 63 12.53 -4.70 1.40
CA LEU A 63 11.85 -5.52 2.40
C LEU A 63 12.35 -5.16 3.79
N ASP A 64 11.52 -5.44 4.78
CA ASP A 64 11.97 -5.72 6.13
C ASP A 64 12.48 -7.16 6.22
N ALA A 65 13.77 -7.30 6.49
CA ALA A 65 14.49 -8.58 6.40
C ALA A 65 14.82 -9.19 7.76
N SER A 66 14.60 -8.48 8.88
CA SER A 66 15.02 -8.91 10.20
C SER A 66 13.88 -8.82 11.19
N ASN A 67 13.85 -9.76 12.13
CA ASN A 67 13.00 -9.70 13.31
C ASN A 67 13.80 -9.36 14.58
N GLU A 68 15.01 -8.82 14.43
CA GLU A 68 15.96 -8.55 15.52
C GLU A 68 16.58 -7.13 15.41
N ASP A 69 15.87 -6.18 14.80
CA ASP A 69 16.31 -4.80 14.58
C ASP A 69 15.44 -3.74 15.28
N ASP A 70 14.53 -4.19 16.15
CA ASP A 70 13.70 -3.38 17.05
C ASP A 70 12.75 -2.38 16.33
N GLY A 71 12.36 -2.63 15.08
CA GLY A 71 11.39 -1.78 14.37
C GLY A 71 11.08 -2.20 12.93
N ILE A 72 10.24 -1.43 12.24
CA ILE A 72 9.95 -1.64 10.81
C ILE A 72 11.08 -1.01 9.98
N ASN A 73 11.90 -1.82 9.33
CA ASN A 73 13.11 -1.40 8.60
C ASN A 73 13.08 -1.82 7.12
N ILE A 74 12.04 -1.40 6.41
CA ILE A 74 11.88 -1.59 4.97
C ILE A 74 13.00 -0.84 4.21
N GLN A 75 13.91 -1.58 3.60
CA GLN A 75 14.99 -1.01 2.78
C GLN A 75 15.44 -1.95 1.67
N ASN A 76 16.24 -1.43 0.74
CA ASN A 76 16.80 -2.25 -0.33
C ASN A 76 17.93 -3.15 0.19
N TRP A 77 17.90 -4.42 -0.22
CA TRP A 77 18.86 -5.45 0.15
C TRP A 77 19.38 -6.18 -1.09
N PRO A 78 20.64 -6.67 -1.12
CA PRO A 78 21.18 -7.44 -2.25
C PRO A 78 20.61 -8.88 -2.26
N VAL A 79 19.29 -9.00 -2.38
CA VAL A 79 18.49 -10.23 -2.29
C VAL A 79 17.49 -10.25 -3.44
N PHE A 80 17.27 -11.43 -3.99
CA PHE A 80 16.17 -11.69 -4.91
C PHE A 80 15.05 -12.44 -4.18
N GLY A 81 13.80 -12.09 -4.45
CA GLY A 81 12.63 -12.88 -4.03
C GLY A 81 12.24 -13.88 -5.12
N LEU A 82 11.83 -15.07 -4.70
CA LEU A 82 11.22 -16.09 -5.57
C LEU A 82 9.70 -15.87 -5.55
N TYR A 83 9.07 -15.64 -6.71
CA TYR A 83 7.64 -15.29 -6.74
C TYR A 83 6.71 -16.30 -6.05
N GLN A 84 7.04 -17.58 -6.08
CA GLN A 84 6.35 -18.66 -5.34
C GLN A 84 4.90 -18.39 -4.93
N PRO A 85 3.99 -18.32 -5.92
CA PRO A 85 2.65 -17.92 -5.63
C PRO A 85 1.80 -19.05 -5.05
N ASP A 86 0.92 -18.67 -4.14
CA ASP A 86 -0.02 -19.59 -3.51
C ASP A 86 -1.36 -19.62 -4.28
N ALA A 87 -1.93 -18.45 -4.58
CA ALA A 87 -3.13 -18.34 -5.40
C ALA A 87 -2.93 -17.70 -6.79
N ILE A 88 -3.86 -18.03 -7.70
CA ILE A 88 -3.95 -17.45 -9.04
C ILE A 88 -5.40 -17.16 -9.42
N ALA A 89 -5.61 -16.03 -10.09
CA ALA A 89 -6.86 -15.68 -10.78
C ALA A 89 -6.56 -15.16 -12.19
N SER A 90 -7.62 -14.96 -12.99
CA SER A 90 -7.50 -14.38 -14.34
C SER A 90 -8.53 -13.27 -14.56
N PHE A 91 -8.23 -12.37 -15.48
CA PHE A 91 -9.16 -11.34 -15.94
C PHE A 91 -8.89 -10.95 -17.39
N GLU A 92 -9.86 -10.32 -18.03
CA GLU A 92 -9.69 -9.71 -19.35
C GLU A 92 -9.51 -8.20 -19.25
N ALA A 93 -8.54 -7.67 -20.01
CA ALA A 93 -8.39 -6.24 -20.23
C ALA A 93 -8.08 -6.00 -21.71
N ASN A 94 -8.79 -5.08 -22.36
CA ASN A 94 -8.61 -4.75 -23.78
C ASN A 94 -8.70 -5.96 -24.75
N GLY A 95 -9.48 -6.98 -24.39
CA GLY A 95 -9.63 -8.22 -25.18
C GLY A 95 -8.43 -9.16 -25.10
N GLN A 96 -7.58 -8.98 -24.09
CA GLN A 96 -6.45 -9.83 -23.76
C GLN A 96 -6.65 -10.43 -22.37
N THR A 97 -6.39 -11.73 -22.23
CA THR A 97 -6.36 -12.42 -20.92
C THR A 97 -5.07 -12.10 -20.19
N TYR A 98 -5.20 -11.82 -18.90
CA TYR A 98 -4.11 -11.65 -17.93
C TYR A 98 -4.33 -12.62 -16.76
N TYR A 99 -3.24 -12.99 -16.11
CA TYR A 99 -3.23 -13.75 -14.86
C TYR A 99 -2.74 -12.87 -13.73
N VAL A 100 -3.26 -13.08 -12.54
CA VAL A 100 -2.81 -12.42 -11.32
C VAL A 100 -2.46 -13.46 -10.27
N THR A 101 -1.30 -13.32 -9.64
CA THR A 101 -0.79 -14.27 -8.63
C THR A 101 -0.49 -13.58 -7.32
N ALA A 102 -0.74 -14.26 -6.21
CA ALA A 102 -0.39 -13.82 -4.86
C ALA A 102 0.90 -14.52 -4.43
N ASN A 103 1.98 -13.75 -4.24
CA ASN A 103 3.36 -14.25 -4.17
C ASN A 103 3.84 -14.43 -2.72
N GLU A 104 3.20 -15.35 -2.00
CA GLU A 104 3.43 -15.60 -0.56
C GLU A 104 4.85 -16.06 -0.27
N GLY A 105 5.23 -17.22 -0.81
CA GLY A 105 6.47 -17.91 -0.50
C GLY A 105 6.32 -19.07 0.47
N ASP A 106 6.63 -20.27 -0.02
CA ASP A 106 6.70 -21.48 0.79
C ASP A 106 8.07 -21.73 1.41
N ILE A 107 8.08 -22.02 2.72
CA ILE A 107 9.25 -22.57 3.40
C ILE A 107 9.59 -23.95 2.82
N ARG A 108 10.87 -24.17 2.52
CA ARG A 108 11.38 -25.44 2.00
C ARG A 108 12.43 -26.07 2.91
N ASP A 109 12.62 -27.38 2.76
CA ASP A 109 13.65 -28.12 3.51
C ASP A 109 15.08 -27.65 3.11
N GLU A 110 15.27 -27.11 1.90
CA GLU A 110 16.53 -26.63 1.35
C GLU A 110 16.81 -25.14 1.62
N GLU A 111 16.78 -24.73 2.88
CA GLU A 111 17.01 -23.34 3.29
C GLU A 111 18.12 -23.20 4.35
N GLU A 112 18.68 -21.99 4.46
CA GLU A 112 19.64 -21.63 5.51
C GLU A 112 19.53 -20.14 5.85
N ARG A 113 19.92 -19.76 7.06
CA ARG A 113 20.03 -18.35 7.45
C ARG A 113 21.29 -17.73 6.86
N ILE A 114 21.20 -16.50 6.37
CA ILE A 114 22.33 -15.80 5.76
C ILE A 114 23.54 -15.73 6.71
N ALA A 115 23.35 -15.60 8.03
CA ALA A 115 24.45 -15.60 9.00
C ALA A 115 25.29 -16.88 9.02
N ASN A 116 24.77 -18.00 8.51
CA ASN A 116 25.45 -19.29 8.47
C ASN A 116 26.15 -19.57 7.12
N LEU A 117 25.93 -18.71 6.12
CA LEU A 117 26.51 -18.86 4.79
C LEU A 117 27.94 -18.33 4.71
N THR A 118 28.68 -18.85 3.75
CA THR A 118 29.89 -18.19 3.26
C THR A 118 29.47 -17.36 2.05
N LEU A 119 29.62 -16.03 2.12
CA LEU A 119 29.28 -15.13 1.02
C LEU A 119 30.54 -14.83 0.20
N ASP A 120 30.40 -14.80 -1.13
CA ASP A 120 31.49 -14.40 -2.02
C ASP A 120 31.89 -12.94 -1.71
N PRO A 121 33.18 -12.64 -1.50
CA PRO A 121 33.63 -11.30 -1.12
C PRO A 121 33.66 -10.28 -2.27
N GLU A 122 33.57 -10.70 -3.52
CA GLU A 122 33.39 -9.83 -4.70
C GLU A 122 31.93 -9.41 -4.86
N ALA A 123 30.98 -10.33 -4.65
CA ALA A 123 29.54 -10.06 -4.66
C ALA A 123 29.08 -9.32 -3.41
N PHE A 124 29.58 -9.70 -2.23
CA PHE A 124 29.21 -9.15 -0.92
C PHE A 124 30.44 -8.60 -0.17
N PRO A 125 31.02 -7.47 -0.62
CA PRO A 125 32.22 -6.89 0.01
C PRO A 125 32.02 -6.51 1.48
N ASP A 126 30.77 -6.27 1.90
CA ASP A 126 30.37 -5.89 3.25
C ASP A 126 29.68 -7.04 4.02
N ALA A 127 29.98 -8.30 3.68
CA ALA A 127 29.35 -9.49 4.25
C ALA A 127 29.29 -9.49 5.80
N GLU A 128 30.32 -9.04 6.51
CA GLU A 128 30.32 -8.98 7.98
C GLU A 128 29.21 -8.06 8.54
N THR A 129 28.84 -7.01 7.81
CA THR A 129 27.73 -6.12 8.19
C THR A 129 26.40 -6.73 7.78
N LEU A 130 26.29 -7.22 6.55
CA LEU A 130 25.06 -7.83 6.04
C LEU A 130 24.63 -9.04 6.87
N GLN A 131 25.56 -9.86 7.33
CA GLN A 131 25.28 -11.08 8.10
C GLN A 131 24.93 -10.82 9.59
N GLN A 132 24.84 -9.56 10.03
CA GLN A 132 24.35 -9.26 11.39
C GLN A 132 22.88 -9.63 11.55
N GLU A 133 22.49 -10.05 12.75
CA GLU A 133 21.12 -10.49 13.02
C GLU A 133 20.09 -9.38 12.76
N SER A 134 20.41 -8.14 13.15
CA SER A 134 19.62 -6.94 12.90
C SER A 134 19.66 -6.42 11.44
N GLN A 135 20.16 -7.23 10.51
CA GLN A 135 20.29 -6.94 9.08
C GLN A 135 19.77 -8.18 8.33
N LEU A 136 20.53 -8.73 7.37
CA LEU A 136 20.11 -9.92 6.63
C LEU A 136 20.37 -11.23 7.37
N GLY A 137 21.17 -11.24 8.45
CA GLY A 137 21.68 -12.46 9.06
C GLY A 137 20.61 -13.49 9.45
N ARG A 138 19.40 -13.00 9.78
CA ARG A 138 18.25 -13.84 10.12
C ARG A 138 17.48 -14.32 8.89
N LEU A 139 17.41 -13.54 7.82
CA LEU A 139 16.62 -13.88 6.64
C LEU A 139 16.99 -15.27 6.10
N ARG A 140 15.96 -16.07 5.82
CA ARG A 140 16.08 -17.41 5.25
C ARG A 140 16.16 -17.35 3.75
N ILE A 141 17.11 -18.08 3.18
CA ILE A 141 17.32 -18.13 1.73
C ILE A 141 17.49 -19.56 1.22
N SER A 142 17.27 -19.75 -0.07
CA SER A 142 17.47 -21.02 -0.74
C SER A 142 18.94 -21.41 -0.83
N THR A 143 19.25 -22.65 -0.46
CA THR A 143 20.61 -23.21 -0.57
C THR A 143 20.92 -23.82 -1.94
N ILE A 144 19.99 -23.76 -2.89
CA ILE A 144 20.09 -24.47 -4.16
C ILE A 144 20.80 -23.64 -5.23
N ASP A 145 20.40 -22.38 -5.41
CA ASP A 145 20.70 -21.60 -6.61
C ASP A 145 21.71 -20.44 -6.37
N GLY A 146 22.13 -20.21 -5.12
CA GLY A 146 22.98 -19.08 -4.70
C GLY A 146 24.47 -19.17 -5.03
N ASP A 147 24.99 -20.38 -5.26
CA ASP A 147 26.39 -20.65 -5.63
C ASP A 147 26.47 -20.85 -7.16
N LEU A 148 26.75 -19.77 -7.89
CA LEU A 148 26.67 -19.75 -9.36
C LEU A 148 27.87 -20.42 -10.01
N ASP A 149 29.04 -20.36 -9.37
CA ASP A 149 30.29 -20.87 -9.91
C ASP A 149 30.74 -22.23 -9.34
N ASN A 150 30.00 -22.73 -8.34
CA ASN A 150 30.15 -24.00 -7.64
C ASN A 150 31.44 -24.12 -6.81
N ASP A 151 31.91 -23.03 -6.23
CA ASP A 151 33.10 -23.02 -5.37
C ASP A 151 32.78 -23.16 -3.86
N GLY A 152 31.49 -23.05 -3.50
CA GLY A 152 30.96 -23.25 -2.16
C GLY A 152 30.74 -21.97 -1.34
N ASP A 153 31.00 -20.79 -1.90
CA ASP A 153 30.42 -19.54 -1.40
C ASP A 153 29.22 -19.09 -2.26
N PHE A 154 28.46 -18.13 -1.74
CA PHE A 154 27.22 -17.66 -2.34
C PHE A 154 27.47 -16.33 -3.06
N ASP A 155 27.19 -16.30 -4.36
CA ASP A 155 27.22 -15.12 -5.22
C ASP A 155 25.89 -14.34 -5.19
N GLN A 156 24.79 -15.04 -4.91
CA GLN A 156 23.43 -14.49 -4.88
C GLN A 156 22.61 -15.06 -3.73
N LEU A 157 21.67 -14.25 -3.25
CA LEU A 157 20.79 -14.59 -2.14
C LEU A 157 19.34 -14.63 -2.66
N PHE A 158 18.65 -15.75 -2.42
CA PHE A 158 17.29 -15.98 -2.90
C PHE A 158 16.35 -16.22 -1.73
N ALA A 159 15.59 -15.19 -1.33
CA ALA A 159 14.54 -15.32 -0.34
C ALA A 159 13.33 -16.06 -0.94
N TYR A 160 12.66 -16.83 -0.10
CA TYR A 160 11.39 -17.45 -0.44
C TYR A 160 10.27 -16.41 -0.36
N GLY A 161 9.40 -16.41 -1.37
CA GLY A 161 8.33 -15.43 -1.52
C GLY A 161 8.72 -14.15 -2.26
N GLY A 162 7.76 -13.61 -3.00
CA GLY A 162 7.85 -12.27 -3.58
C GLY A 162 7.33 -11.19 -2.64
N ARG A 163 6.49 -11.57 -1.64
CA ARG A 163 5.79 -10.68 -0.71
C ARG A 163 4.90 -9.65 -1.42
N SER A 164 4.45 -10.00 -2.62
CA SER A 164 3.82 -9.10 -3.58
C SER A 164 2.62 -9.77 -4.25
N PHE A 165 1.97 -9.07 -5.18
CA PHE A 165 1.20 -9.72 -6.24
C PHE A 165 1.77 -9.35 -7.61
N SER A 166 1.65 -10.26 -8.56
CA SER A 166 2.10 -10.03 -9.94
C SER A 166 0.95 -10.15 -10.94
N ILE A 167 1.04 -9.40 -12.04
CA ILE A 167 0.21 -9.55 -13.23
C ILE A 167 1.06 -10.09 -14.37
N TRP A 168 0.56 -11.11 -15.05
CA TRP A 168 1.19 -11.78 -16.17
C TRP A 168 0.30 -11.69 -17.41
N ASP A 169 0.91 -11.57 -18.59
CA ASP A 169 0.16 -11.67 -19.84
C ASP A 169 -0.21 -13.13 -20.20
N GLU A 170 -0.99 -13.32 -21.26
CA GLU A 170 -1.40 -14.67 -21.70
C GLU A 170 -0.24 -15.63 -22.02
N PHE A 171 0.97 -15.10 -22.23
CA PHE A 171 2.17 -15.84 -22.55
C PHE A 171 3.06 -16.09 -21.32
N GLY A 172 2.66 -15.58 -20.14
CA GLY A 172 3.42 -15.70 -18.91
C GLY A 172 4.56 -14.69 -18.78
N ASN A 173 4.55 -13.60 -19.55
CA ASN A 173 5.49 -12.49 -19.31
C ASN A 173 4.97 -11.63 -18.16
N LEU A 174 5.87 -11.22 -17.26
CA LEU A 174 5.55 -10.27 -16.20
C LEU A 174 5.16 -8.91 -16.80
N VAL A 175 4.01 -8.40 -16.37
CA VAL A 175 3.44 -7.11 -16.80
C VAL A 175 3.60 -6.07 -15.69
N PHE A 176 3.32 -6.47 -14.45
CA PHE A 176 3.39 -5.64 -13.26
C PHE A 176 3.71 -6.52 -12.04
N ASP A 177 4.42 -5.95 -11.08
CA ASP A 177 4.55 -6.50 -9.74
C ASP A 177 4.40 -5.37 -8.72
N SER A 178 3.73 -5.65 -7.59
CA SER A 178 3.49 -4.65 -6.55
C SER A 178 4.70 -4.34 -5.68
N GLY A 179 5.82 -5.06 -5.84
CA GLY A 179 7.01 -4.81 -5.05
C GLY A 179 6.76 -4.94 -3.56
N ASP A 180 7.19 -3.91 -2.83
CA ASP A 180 7.08 -3.78 -1.38
C ASP A 180 5.77 -3.11 -0.92
N ASP A 181 4.79 -2.93 -1.81
CA ASP A 181 3.53 -2.24 -1.50
C ASP A 181 2.84 -2.84 -0.26
N PHE A 182 2.79 -4.17 -0.12
CA PHE A 182 2.12 -4.81 1.02
C PHE A 182 2.78 -4.48 2.35
N GLU A 183 4.11 -4.49 2.41
CA GLU A 183 4.83 -4.09 3.62
C GLU A 183 4.63 -2.60 3.90
N ARG A 184 4.72 -1.73 2.89
CA ARG A 184 4.52 -0.28 3.07
C ARG A 184 3.10 0.06 3.53
N ILE A 185 2.08 -0.57 2.92
CA ILE A 185 0.67 -0.38 3.27
C ILE A 185 0.41 -0.84 4.70
N THR A 186 0.89 -2.03 5.08
CA THR A 186 0.65 -2.57 6.42
C THR A 186 1.44 -1.83 7.49
N ALA A 187 2.67 -1.40 7.21
CA ALA A 187 3.45 -0.53 8.08
C ALA A 187 2.75 0.81 8.33
N GLN A 188 2.09 1.37 7.31
CA GLN A 188 1.38 2.65 7.44
C GLN A 188 0.03 2.50 8.17
N GLN A 189 -0.75 1.46 7.86
CA GLN A 189 -2.13 1.36 8.30
C GLN A 189 -2.32 0.54 9.58
N VAL A 190 -1.47 -0.45 9.82
CA VAL A 190 -1.53 -1.36 10.99
C VAL A 190 -0.12 -1.69 11.52
N PRO A 191 0.72 -0.68 11.84
CA PRO A 191 2.12 -0.88 12.22
C PRO A 191 2.31 -1.86 13.39
N GLU A 192 1.38 -1.91 14.34
CA GLU A 192 1.45 -2.81 15.49
C GLU A 192 1.31 -4.29 15.13
N LEU A 193 0.81 -4.60 13.93
CA LEU A 193 0.68 -5.97 13.40
C LEU A 193 1.68 -6.25 12.27
N PHE A 194 2.56 -5.31 11.91
CA PHE A 194 3.50 -5.45 10.81
C PHE A 194 4.28 -6.76 10.89
N ASN A 195 4.29 -7.52 9.79
CA ASN A 195 4.93 -8.83 9.63
C ASN A 195 4.81 -9.73 10.87
N SER A 196 3.64 -9.73 11.52
CA SER A 196 3.40 -10.48 12.75
C SER A 196 2.68 -11.79 12.50
N SER A 197 2.80 -12.73 13.43
CA SER A 197 1.93 -13.91 13.54
C SER A 197 0.49 -13.58 13.98
N GLY A 198 -0.01 -12.38 13.63
CA GLY A 198 -1.38 -11.92 13.82
C GLY A 198 -1.65 -11.23 15.15
N THR A 199 -0.67 -11.02 16.02
CA THR A 199 -0.88 -10.28 17.29
C THR A 199 0.19 -9.22 17.52
N PRO A 200 -0.12 -8.14 18.28
CA PRO A 200 0.90 -7.13 18.59
C PRO A 200 2.08 -7.66 19.41
N ASP A 201 1.86 -8.71 20.21
CA ASP A 201 2.94 -9.37 20.97
C ASP A 201 3.91 -10.16 20.08
N THR A 202 3.53 -10.38 18.81
CA THR A 202 4.33 -11.05 17.77
C THR A 202 4.71 -10.06 16.67
N PHE A 203 4.68 -8.75 16.95
CA PHE A 203 5.16 -7.71 16.03
C PHE A 203 6.50 -8.13 15.41
N ASP A 204 6.58 -8.03 14.08
CA ASP A 204 7.80 -8.21 13.29
C ASP A 204 8.41 -9.63 13.31
N ASP A 205 7.73 -10.62 13.89
CA ASP A 205 8.31 -11.96 14.05
C ASP A 205 8.51 -12.75 12.73
N ARG A 206 7.94 -12.27 11.62
CA ARG A 206 8.02 -12.85 10.27
C ARG A 206 8.84 -12.03 9.26
N SER A 207 9.44 -10.91 9.62
CA SER A 207 10.27 -10.17 8.65
C SER A 207 11.47 -10.99 8.17
N ASP A 208 12.01 -11.87 9.01
CA ASP A 208 13.05 -12.82 8.61
C ASP A 208 12.56 -14.03 7.78
N ASN A 209 11.24 -14.15 7.54
CA ASN A 209 10.62 -15.26 6.82
C ASN A 209 9.15 -15.00 6.39
N GLN A 210 8.88 -15.00 5.07
CA GLN A 210 7.54 -14.86 4.44
C GLN A 210 6.85 -13.48 4.53
N GLY A 211 7.10 -12.67 5.57
CA GLY A 211 6.62 -11.28 5.64
C GLY A 211 5.09 -11.15 5.68
N PRO A 212 4.44 -10.44 4.72
CA PRO A 212 3.01 -10.10 4.77
C PRO A 212 2.03 -11.21 4.31
N GLU A 213 2.52 -12.32 3.74
CA GLU A 213 1.76 -13.54 3.39
C GLU A 213 0.45 -13.34 2.57
N PRO A 214 0.55 -12.90 1.30
CA PRO A 214 -0.60 -12.89 0.40
C PRO A 214 -1.00 -14.32 -0.03
N GLU A 215 -2.06 -14.84 0.55
CA GLU A 215 -2.52 -16.23 0.38
C GLU A 215 -3.54 -16.35 -0.76
N GLY A 216 -4.72 -15.76 -0.58
CA GLY A 216 -5.82 -15.91 -1.53
C GLY A 216 -5.98 -14.75 -2.50
N ILE A 217 -6.35 -15.03 -3.75
CA ILE A 217 -6.62 -13.99 -4.77
C ILE A 217 -7.87 -14.27 -5.60
N VAL A 218 -8.67 -13.24 -5.88
CA VAL A 218 -9.79 -13.31 -6.81
C VAL A 218 -9.96 -11.99 -7.56
N THR A 219 -10.49 -12.06 -8.79
CA THR A 219 -10.82 -10.89 -9.61
C THR A 219 -12.34 -10.70 -9.68
N GLY A 220 -12.78 -9.46 -9.85
CA GLY A 220 -14.19 -9.11 -10.01
C GLY A 220 -14.38 -7.87 -10.87
N VAL A 221 -15.42 -7.85 -11.71
CA VAL A 221 -15.75 -6.68 -12.53
C VAL A 221 -16.92 -5.93 -11.93
N ILE A 222 -16.76 -4.63 -11.71
CA ILE A 222 -17.80 -3.73 -11.22
C ILE A 222 -17.80 -2.47 -12.08
N ASN A 223 -18.94 -2.14 -12.70
CA ASN A 223 -19.08 -0.94 -13.54
C ASN A 223 -17.99 -0.79 -14.62
N ASP A 224 -17.68 -1.87 -15.35
CA ASP A 224 -16.61 -1.94 -16.36
C ASP A 224 -15.17 -1.75 -15.83
N ARG A 225 -14.99 -1.68 -14.51
CA ARG A 225 -13.68 -1.72 -13.83
C ARG A 225 -13.39 -3.11 -13.31
N THR A 226 -12.16 -3.59 -13.48
CA THR A 226 -11.71 -4.88 -12.97
C THR A 226 -10.92 -4.66 -11.69
N TYR A 227 -11.31 -5.34 -10.63
CA TYR A 227 -10.64 -5.33 -9.34
C TYR A 227 -10.00 -6.67 -9.05
N THR A 228 -8.88 -6.64 -8.34
CA THR A 228 -8.26 -7.80 -7.70
C THR A 228 -8.38 -7.62 -6.19
N PHE A 229 -8.80 -8.68 -5.52
CA PHE A 229 -8.89 -8.78 -4.07
C PHE A 229 -7.86 -9.82 -3.61
N ILE A 230 -6.93 -9.41 -2.76
CA ILE A 230 -5.87 -10.23 -2.20
C ILE A 230 -6.09 -10.36 -0.70
N GLY A 231 -6.21 -11.58 -0.18
CA GLY A 231 -6.26 -11.86 1.25
C GLY A 231 -4.85 -11.96 1.82
N LEU A 232 -4.61 -11.35 2.98
CA LEU A 232 -3.35 -11.50 3.72
C LEU A 232 -3.54 -12.44 4.91
N GLU A 233 -2.74 -13.50 4.99
CA GLU A 233 -2.70 -14.39 6.15
C GLU A 233 -2.07 -13.68 7.37
N ARG A 234 -2.25 -14.26 8.55
CA ARG A 234 -1.77 -13.77 9.87
C ARG A 234 -2.37 -12.46 10.32
N ILE A 235 -2.00 -11.35 9.68
CA ILE A 235 -2.50 -10.02 10.05
C ILE A 235 -3.98 -9.89 9.64
N GLY A 236 -4.41 -10.70 8.66
CA GLY A 236 -5.77 -10.75 8.18
C GLY A 236 -6.11 -9.58 7.26
N GLY A 237 -7.32 -9.62 6.72
CA GLY A 237 -7.85 -8.54 5.89
C GLY A 237 -7.68 -8.76 4.40
N VAL A 238 -8.11 -7.77 3.62
CA VAL A 238 -8.13 -7.82 2.16
C VAL A 238 -7.54 -6.54 1.60
N ILE A 239 -6.50 -6.68 0.77
CA ILE A 239 -5.96 -5.62 -0.07
C ILE A 239 -6.71 -5.62 -1.39
N VAL A 240 -7.06 -4.43 -1.88
CA VAL A 240 -7.82 -4.26 -3.12
C VAL A 240 -7.05 -3.37 -4.08
N TYR A 241 -6.91 -3.84 -5.32
CA TYR A 241 -6.37 -3.08 -6.44
C TYR A 241 -7.39 -2.99 -7.58
N ASP A 242 -7.45 -1.84 -8.24
CA ASP A 242 -8.04 -1.72 -9.58
C ASP A 242 -6.98 -2.15 -10.60
N VAL A 243 -7.27 -3.21 -11.34
CA VAL A 243 -6.40 -3.80 -12.38
C VAL A 243 -6.95 -3.59 -13.79
N THR A 244 -7.91 -2.67 -13.97
CA THR A 244 -8.48 -2.30 -15.28
C THR A 244 -7.38 -1.94 -16.27
N ASN A 245 -6.34 -1.24 -15.80
CA ASN A 245 -5.08 -1.08 -16.51
C ASN A 245 -4.02 -2.06 -15.96
N PRO A 246 -3.78 -3.21 -16.60
CA PRO A 246 -2.87 -4.24 -16.08
C PRO A 246 -1.40 -3.78 -16.02
N THR A 247 -1.03 -2.69 -16.70
CA THR A 247 0.34 -2.16 -16.69
C THR A 247 0.58 -1.08 -15.62
N ALA A 248 -0.49 -0.58 -15.03
CA ALA A 248 -0.44 0.35 -13.91
C ALA A 248 -1.68 0.11 -13.02
N PRO A 249 -1.73 -1.00 -12.27
CA PRO A 249 -2.73 -1.22 -11.25
C PRO A 249 -2.70 -0.13 -10.19
N GLU A 250 -3.84 0.10 -9.55
CA GLU A 250 -4.00 1.17 -8.59
C GLU A 250 -4.48 0.61 -7.26
N PHE A 251 -3.76 0.95 -6.20
CA PHE A 251 -4.19 0.60 -4.86
C PHE A 251 -5.51 1.33 -4.55
N VAL A 252 -6.53 0.58 -4.16
CA VAL A 252 -7.83 1.13 -3.80
C VAL A 252 -7.91 1.30 -2.29
N GLN A 253 -7.70 0.21 -1.56
CA GLN A 253 -7.75 0.20 -0.10
C GLN A 253 -7.18 -1.10 0.46
N TYR A 254 -6.82 -1.05 1.73
CA TYR A 254 -6.63 -2.22 2.57
C TYR A 254 -7.73 -2.22 3.62
N LEU A 255 -8.44 -3.34 3.73
CA LEU A 255 -9.44 -3.56 4.75
C LEU A 255 -8.83 -4.49 5.80
N PRO A 256 -8.21 -3.94 6.87
CA PRO A 256 -7.72 -4.77 7.96
C PRO A 256 -8.88 -5.49 8.62
N ASN A 257 -8.63 -6.66 9.19
CA ASN A 257 -9.65 -7.30 10.00
C ASN A 257 -9.75 -6.61 11.38
N ASP A 258 -10.85 -5.89 11.61
CA ASP A 258 -11.13 -5.17 12.85
C ASP A 258 -12.16 -5.86 13.77
N ASN A 259 -12.54 -7.11 13.47
CA ASN A 259 -13.66 -7.82 14.11
C ASN A 259 -15.00 -7.07 14.07
N GLY A 260 -15.21 -6.16 13.11
CA GLY A 260 -16.35 -5.23 13.14
C GLY A 260 -16.40 -4.40 14.42
N GLY A 261 -15.23 -4.14 15.04
CA GLY A 261 -15.06 -3.42 16.30
C GLY A 261 -15.39 -4.23 17.57
N ASN A 262 -15.63 -5.54 17.49
CA ASN A 262 -15.95 -6.38 18.64
C ASN A 262 -14.73 -7.20 19.13
N PRO A 263 -14.15 -6.87 20.29
CA PRO A 263 -12.97 -7.58 20.80
C PRO A 263 -13.27 -9.00 21.29
N ASP A 264 -14.55 -9.38 21.43
CA ASP A 264 -14.97 -10.72 21.86
C ASP A 264 -15.16 -11.70 20.68
N ASP A 265 -15.15 -11.23 19.43
CA ASP A 265 -15.27 -12.09 18.26
C ASP A 265 -13.91 -12.73 17.89
N PRO A 266 -13.91 -14.00 17.43
CA PRO A 266 -12.69 -14.63 16.95
C PRO A 266 -12.14 -13.82 15.78
N VAL A 267 -10.83 -13.57 15.82
CA VAL A 267 -10.19 -12.72 14.82
C VAL A 267 -9.96 -13.51 13.55
N ASP A 268 -10.77 -13.22 12.54
CA ASP A 268 -10.72 -13.71 11.16
C ASP A 268 -9.40 -13.29 10.44
N ARG A 269 -8.33 -14.05 10.63
CA ARG A 269 -6.94 -13.64 10.28
C ARG A 269 -6.28 -14.39 9.15
N GLU A 270 -6.94 -15.42 8.64
CA GLU A 270 -6.32 -16.35 7.70
C GLU A 270 -7.24 -16.53 6.48
N PRO A 271 -7.31 -15.52 5.60
CA PRO A 271 -8.01 -15.61 4.33
C PRO A 271 -7.41 -16.70 3.43
N GLU A 272 -8.05 -17.86 3.40
CA GLU A 272 -7.59 -19.00 2.59
C GLU A 272 -8.26 -19.03 1.20
N GLY A 273 -9.51 -18.57 1.14
CA GLY A 273 -10.33 -18.71 -0.06
C GLY A 273 -11.20 -17.50 -0.29
N LEU A 274 -11.08 -16.89 -1.47
CA LEU A 274 -11.87 -15.72 -1.85
C LEU A 274 -12.80 -16.06 -3.02
N THR A 275 -13.99 -15.47 -3.01
CA THR A 275 -14.91 -15.52 -4.14
C THR A 275 -15.60 -14.18 -4.33
N PHE A 276 -15.60 -13.69 -5.56
CA PHE A 276 -16.36 -12.52 -5.95
C PHE A 276 -17.73 -12.94 -6.51
N ILE A 277 -18.79 -12.27 -6.05
CA ILE A 277 -20.16 -12.48 -6.51
C ILE A 277 -20.61 -11.18 -7.20
N PRO A 278 -20.84 -11.19 -8.53
CA PRO A 278 -21.25 -10.00 -9.25
C PRO A 278 -22.70 -9.61 -8.90
N VAL A 279 -23.06 -8.37 -9.22
CA VAL A 279 -24.35 -7.77 -8.85
C VAL A 279 -25.56 -8.58 -9.34
N GLU A 280 -25.46 -9.18 -10.52
CA GLU A 280 -26.51 -10.01 -11.13
C GLU A 280 -26.81 -11.30 -10.37
N ASP A 281 -25.80 -11.83 -9.66
CA ASP A 281 -25.89 -13.07 -8.87
C ASP A 281 -26.07 -12.78 -7.37
N SER A 282 -25.89 -11.53 -6.96
CA SER A 282 -25.94 -11.11 -5.58
C SER A 282 -27.38 -11.07 -5.01
N PRO A 283 -27.62 -11.59 -3.79
CA PRO A 283 -28.94 -11.59 -3.16
C PRO A 283 -29.44 -10.22 -2.71
N ASN A 284 -28.56 -9.23 -2.51
CA ASN A 284 -28.93 -7.88 -2.05
C ASN A 284 -28.83 -6.83 -3.16
N GLY A 285 -28.38 -7.20 -4.37
CA GLY A 285 -28.22 -6.27 -5.49
C GLY A 285 -26.98 -5.39 -5.40
N GLU A 286 -26.00 -5.75 -4.56
CA GLU A 286 -24.67 -5.15 -4.50
C GLU A 286 -23.63 -6.22 -4.82
N PRO A 287 -22.51 -5.92 -5.51
CA PRO A 287 -21.41 -6.87 -5.65
C PRO A 287 -20.89 -7.30 -4.27
N LEU A 288 -20.56 -8.58 -4.11
CA LEU A 288 -20.07 -9.12 -2.83
C LEU A 288 -18.69 -9.76 -2.98
N LEU A 289 -17.85 -9.60 -1.97
CA LEU A 289 -16.66 -10.43 -1.78
C LEU A 289 -16.90 -11.36 -0.59
N VAL A 290 -16.67 -12.65 -0.78
CA VAL A 290 -16.78 -13.68 0.25
C VAL A 290 -15.39 -14.22 0.55
N VAL A 291 -15.02 -14.21 1.82
CA VAL A 291 -13.69 -14.66 2.29
C VAL A 291 -13.89 -15.80 3.28
N ALA A 292 -13.24 -16.93 3.02
CA ALA A 292 -13.16 -18.07 3.93
C ALA A 292 -11.96 -17.92 4.85
N GLN A 293 -12.20 -18.09 6.15
CA GLN A 293 -11.21 -17.87 7.20
C GLN A 293 -10.80 -19.20 7.82
N GLU A 294 -9.52 -19.56 7.74
CA GLU A 294 -9.04 -20.91 8.07
C GLU A 294 -9.10 -21.22 9.58
N ASP A 295 -8.36 -20.50 10.43
CA ASP A 295 -8.32 -20.78 11.87
C ASP A 295 -9.69 -20.62 12.54
N SER A 296 -10.40 -19.52 12.23
CA SER A 296 -11.70 -19.21 12.85
C SER A 296 -12.83 -20.08 12.31
N LYS A 297 -12.68 -20.67 11.11
CA LYS A 297 -13.68 -21.50 10.41
C LYS A 297 -14.98 -20.76 10.12
N THR A 298 -14.86 -19.48 9.82
CA THR A 298 -15.97 -18.58 9.49
C THR A 298 -15.93 -18.18 8.02
N ILE A 299 -16.96 -17.43 7.61
CA ILE A 299 -17.01 -16.76 6.31
C ILE A 299 -17.28 -15.28 6.58
N THR A 300 -16.40 -14.42 6.09
CA THR A 300 -16.62 -12.97 6.05
C THR A 300 -17.27 -12.60 4.72
N VAL A 301 -18.24 -11.70 4.72
CA VAL A 301 -18.91 -11.22 3.50
C VAL A 301 -18.88 -9.70 3.46
N PHE A 302 -18.22 -9.15 2.45
CA PHE A 302 -18.14 -7.72 2.19
C PHE A 302 -19.13 -7.33 1.08
N SER A 303 -19.73 -6.16 1.22
CA SER A 303 -20.34 -5.46 0.09
C SER A 303 -19.25 -4.61 -0.57
N VAL A 304 -19.14 -4.66 -1.89
CA VAL A 304 -18.13 -3.90 -2.64
C VAL A 304 -18.77 -2.73 -3.35
N ASN A 305 -18.36 -1.52 -3.01
CA ASN A 305 -18.79 -0.28 -3.65
C ASN A 305 -17.56 0.47 -4.17
N PRO A 306 -17.31 0.51 -5.49
CA PRO A 306 -16.15 1.19 -6.07
C PRO A 306 -16.24 2.72 -6.05
N GLY A 307 -17.35 3.29 -5.57
CA GLY A 307 -17.61 4.72 -5.71
C GLY A 307 -17.96 5.13 -7.16
N PRO A 308 -18.20 6.43 -7.39
CA PRO A 308 -18.63 6.93 -8.69
C PRO A 308 -17.48 7.16 -9.70
N GLY A 309 -16.23 7.23 -9.24
CA GLY A 309 -15.07 7.51 -10.06
C GLY A 309 -14.63 6.39 -10.99
N THR A 310 -13.78 6.72 -11.97
CA THR A 310 -13.27 5.85 -13.03
C THR A 310 -11.75 6.03 -13.19
N PRO A 311 -11.08 5.25 -14.06
CA PRO A 311 -9.67 5.50 -14.37
C PRO A 311 -9.40 6.67 -15.35
N SER A 312 -10.36 7.57 -15.55
CA SER A 312 -10.28 8.70 -16.49
C SER A 312 -10.66 9.99 -15.77
N ASP A 313 -10.18 11.13 -16.27
CA ASP A 313 -10.54 12.45 -15.73
C ASP A 313 -12.07 12.61 -15.53
N ASP A 314 -12.50 12.64 -14.28
CA ASP A 314 -13.89 12.70 -13.83
C ASP A 314 -14.27 14.07 -13.25
N GLU A 315 -15.56 14.40 -13.32
CA GLU A 315 -16.14 15.56 -12.62
C GLU A 315 -17.20 15.03 -11.65
N LEU A 316 -16.84 14.96 -10.36
CA LEU A 316 -17.65 14.38 -9.30
C LEU A 316 -18.14 15.46 -8.35
N VAL A 317 -19.41 15.34 -7.97
CA VAL A 317 -20.08 16.30 -7.10
C VAL A 317 -20.99 15.51 -6.16
N GLY A 318 -20.70 15.55 -4.86
CA GLY A 318 -21.58 15.00 -3.83
C GLY A 318 -22.74 15.93 -3.51
N THR A 319 -23.41 15.70 -2.38
CA THR A 319 -24.70 16.29 -2.05
C THR A 319 -24.65 17.18 -0.81
N GLU A 320 -25.67 17.14 0.04
CA GLU A 320 -25.68 17.85 1.34
C GLU A 320 -25.51 16.85 2.51
N ALA A 321 -25.11 15.62 2.21
CA ALA A 321 -25.01 14.53 3.17
C ALA A 321 -23.54 14.12 3.30
N ASP A 322 -23.19 13.61 4.48
CA ASP A 322 -21.88 13.00 4.71
C ASP A 322 -21.67 11.83 3.72
N GLU A 323 -20.72 11.99 2.79
CA GLU A 323 -20.47 11.07 1.69
C GLU A 323 -19.02 10.58 1.67
N THR A 324 -18.82 9.39 1.09
CA THR A 324 -17.49 8.94 0.69
C THR A 324 -17.42 8.99 -0.83
N ILE A 325 -16.51 9.83 -1.35
CA ILE A 325 -16.29 10.01 -2.77
C ILE A 325 -14.92 9.45 -3.13
N ILE A 326 -14.91 8.51 -4.08
CA ILE A 326 -13.69 7.89 -4.62
C ILE A 326 -13.63 8.28 -6.09
N ALA A 327 -12.62 9.06 -6.47
CA ALA A 327 -12.45 9.60 -7.83
C ALA A 327 -11.66 8.65 -8.74
N GLY A 328 -10.62 8.00 -8.22
CA GLY A 328 -9.96 6.88 -8.90
C GLY A 328 -8.70 7.33 -9.60
N ALA A 329 -8.62 7.16 -10.92
CA ALA A 329 -7.47 7.60 -11.69
C ALA A 329 -7.84 8.72 -12.64
N GLY A 330 -6.83 9.44 -13.11
CA GLY A 330 -7.02 10.57 -14.00
C GLY A 330 -6.88 11.86 -13.23
N ASN A 331 -7.01 12.98 -13.92
CA ASN A 331 -6.93 14.29 -13.29
C ASN A 331 -8.37 14.74 -12.97
N ASP A 332 -8.82 14.44 -11.77
CA ASP A 332 -10.21 14.55 -11.39
C ASP A 332 -10.55 15.94 -10.84
N LEU A 333 -11.82 16.31 -10.97
CA LEU A 333 -12.41 17.47 -10.32
C LEU A 333 -13.51 17.00 -9.37
N VAL A 334 -13.23 17.08 -8.07
CA VAL A 334 -14.15 16.61 -7.03
C VAL A 334 -14.60 17.76 -6.13
N ALA A 335 -15.90 17.78 -5.81
CA ALA A 335 -16.46 18.57 -4.73
C ALA A 335 -17.34 17.67 -3.83
N GLY A 336 -17.01 17.57 -2.55
CA GLY A 336 -17.76 16.81 -1.54
C GLY A 336 -19.20 17.28 -1.44
N GLY A 337 -19.39 18.57 -1.17
CA GLY A 337 -20.70 19.19 -1.25
C GLY A 337 -21.00 20.05 -0.03
N LEU A 338 -21.99 19.66 0.77
CA LEU A 338 -22.13 20.07 2.17
C LEU A 338 -22.17 18.77 3.00
N GLY A 339 -21.90 18.88 4.29
CA GLY A 339 -21.83 17.70 5.16
C GLY A 339 -20.37 17.24 5.28
N ASN A 340 -20.10 16.33 6.21
CA ASN A 340 -18.74 15.91 6.50
C ASN A 340 -18.36 14.78 5.54
N ASP A 341 -17.60 15.10 4.52
CA ASP A 341 -17.25 14.21 3.44
C ASP A 341 -15.88 13.57 3.63
N THR A 342 -15.71 12.38 3.07
CA THR A 342 -14.41 11.74 2.87
C THR A 342 -14.14 11.63 1.38
N ILE A 343 -13.08 12.28 0.90
CA ILE A 343 -12.73 12.33 -0.51
C ILE A 343 -11.37 11.65 -0.73
N PHE A 344 -11.33 10.74 -1.71
CA PHE A 344 -10.13 10.12 -2.22
C PHE A 344 -9.96 10.52 -3.68
N GLY A 345 -8.91 11.29 -4.00
CA GLY A 345 -8.53 11.64 -5.37
C GLY A 345 -8.03 10.42 -6.12
N GLY A 346 -6.93 9.85 -5.62
CA GLY A 346 -6.33 8.64 -6.16
C GLY A 346 -5.13 8.99 -7.04
N ASN A 347 -5.04 8.48 -8.26
CA ASN A 347 -3.87 8.71 -9.11
C ASN A 347 -4.14 9.82 -10.15
N GLY A 348 -3.28 10.83 -10.22
CA GLY A 348 -3.33 11.90 -11.21
C GLY A 348 -3.24 13.27 -10.54
N ASP A 349 -3.16 14.34 -11.32
CA ASP A 349 -3.08 15.70 -10.77
C ASP A 349 -4.50 16.22 -10.49
N ASP A 350 -5.01 15.99 -9.28
CA ASP A 350 -6.41 16.21 -8.93
C ASP A 350 -6.73 17.63 -8.46
N VAL A 351 -8.01 17.98 -8.52
CA VAL A 351 -8.58 19.18 -7.89
C VAL A 351 -9.69 18.76 -6.95
N LEU A 352 -9.37 18.67 -5.66
CA LEU A 352 -10.25 18.18 -4.60
C LEU A 352 -10.74 19.32 -3.72
N ARG A 353 -12.03 19.29 -3.37
CA ARG A 353 -12.65 20.29 -2.50
C ARG A 353 -13.62 19.62 -1.55
N GLY A 354 -13.53 19.95 -0.28
CA GLY A 354 -14.50 19.54 0.73
C GLY A 354 -15.89 20.04 0.35
N ASP A 355 -16.03 21.36 0.20
CA ASP A 355 -17.33 21.96 -0.15
C ASP A 355 -17.47 22.56 -1.56
N PHE A 356 -18.73 22.87 -1.89
CA PHE A 356 -19.11 23.73 -3.02
C PHE A 356 -18.46 25.14 -2.99
N ASN A 357 -18.07 25.63 -4.17
CA ASN A 357 -17.63 27.03 -4.35
C ASN A 357 -18.75 28.07 -4.16
N SER A 358 -20.01 27.65 -4.23
CA SER A 358 -21.16 28.51 -4.07
C SER A 358 -21.34 28.79 -2.60
N ARG A 359 -20.71 29.88 -2.14
CA ARG A 359 -21.06 30.62 -0.93
C ARG A 359 -22.57 30.58 -0.75
N SER A 360 -23.05 29.64 0.06
CA SER A 360 -24.39 29.72 0.58
C SER A 360 -24.44 31.06 1.33
N SER A 361 -25.59 31.72 1.35
CA SER A 361 -25.73 33.04 2.00
C SER A 361 -25.51 33.03 3.52
N ASP A 362 -25.16 31.88 4.09
CA ASP A 362 -24.95 31.62 5.50
C ASP A 362 -23.60 30.91 5.65
N ASN A 363 -22.54 31.68 5.90
CA ASN A 363 -21.11 31.35 5.81
C ASN A 363 -20.64 30.28 6.83
N THR A 364 -21.46 29.26 7.11
CA THR A 364 -21.37 28.24 8.17
C THR A 364 -22.09 26.93 7.80
N LEU A 365 -22.07 26.52 6.52
CA LEU A 365 -22.74 25.29 6.07
C LEU A 365 -21.78 24.29 5.39
N GLY A 366 -20.47 24.45 5.57
CA GLY A 366 -19.53 23.40 5.17
C GLY A 366 -19.37 22.33 6.24
N GLY A 367 -18.82 21.18 5.86
CA GLY A 367 -18.54 20.07 6.76
C GLY A 367 -17.11 20.04 7.23
N ASP A 368 -16.86 19.26 8.29
CA ASP A 368 -15.51 18.88 8.67
C ASP A 368 -15.09 17.70 7.77
N ASP A 369 -14.30 17.99 6.74
CA ASP A 369 -14.00 17.05 5.66
C ASP A 369 -12.65 16.34 5.84
N VAL A 370 -12.55 15.14 5.30
CA VAL A 370 -11.29 14.38 5.21
C VAL A 370 -10.93 14.18 3.75
N ILE A 371 -9.81 14.73 3.30
CA ILE A 371 -9.42 14.69 1.88
C ILE A 371 -8.04 14.08 1.74
N TYR A 372 -7.95 13.05 0.90
CA TYR A 372 -6.72 12.39 0.49
C TYR A 372 -6.49 12.66 -1.00
N GLY A 373 -5.40 13.36 -1.33
CA GLY A 373 -4.93 13.64 -2.68
C GLY A 373 -4.63 12.36 -3.43
N GLY A 374 -3.62 11.64 -2.96
CA GLY A 374 -3.21 10.37 -3.54
C GLY A 374 -1.86 10.53 -4.22
N ALA A 375 -1.70 9.98 -5.42
CA ALA A 375 -0.47 10.13 -6.17
C ALA A 375 -0.63 11.14 -7.31
N GLY A 376 0.16 12.20 -7.33
CA GLY A 376 0.09 13.25 -8.34
C GLY A 376 0.43 14.60 -7.74
N SER A 377 0.34 15.67 -8.51
CA SER A 377 0.49 17.03 -7.99
C SER A 377 -0.87 17.68 -7.80
N ASP A 378 -1.43 17.51 -6.61
CA ASP A 378 -2.83 17.77 -6.31
C ASP A 378 -3.09 19.22 -5.88
N ARG A 379 -4.34 19.63 -6.02
CA ARG A 379 -4.87 20.89 -5.49
C ARG A 379 -6.03 20.60 -4.55
N ILE A 380 -5.77 20.67 -3.27
CA ILE A 380 -6.71 20.32 -2.20
C ILE A 380 -7.17 21.60 -1.50
N GLY A 381 -8.48 21.75 -1.32
CA GLY A 381 -9.02 22.86 -0.54
C GLY A 381 -10.15 22.43 0.38
N GLY A 382 -9.95 22.53 1.70
CA GLY A 382 -10.93 22.15 2.73
C GLY A 382 -12.25 22.89 2.59
N LYS A 383 -12.17 24.22 2.55
CA LYS A 383 -13.27 25.20 2.40
C LYS A 383 -13.81 25.69 3.73
N ALA A 384 -14.84 25.09 4.31
CA ALA A 384 -15.46 25.61 5.51
C ALA A 384 -15.72 24.47 6.47
N GLY A 385 -15.13 24.54 7.66
CA GLY A 385 -15.14 23.41 8.57
C GLY A 385 -13.73 23.16 9.06
N ASN A 386 -13.59 22.26 10.01
CA ASN A 386 -12.28 21.86 10.53
C ASN A 386 -11.83 20.63 9.75
N ASP A 387 -11.01 20.85 8.73
CA ASP A 387 -10.72 19.84 7.72
C ASP A 387 -9.43 19.08 8.03
N SER A 388 -9.34 17.84 7.54
CA SER A 388 -8.12 17.02 7.55
C SER A 388 -7.68 16.73 6.12
N LEU A 389 -6.58 17.37 5.72
CA LEU A 389 -6.13 17.44 4.32
C LEU A 389 -4.76 16.78 4.17
N PHE A 390 -4.69 15.75 3.34
CA PHE A 390 -3.51 14.94 3.11
C PHE A 390 -3.17 14.91 1.62
N GLY A 391 -2.03 15.49 1.21
CA GLY A 391 -1.57 15.45 -0.19
C GLY A 391 -1.15 14.05 -0.62
N GLN A 392 -0.41 13.37 0.25
CA GLN A 392 0.18 12.05 0.06
C GLN A 392 1.42 12.07 -0.83
N LYS A 393 1.36 11.76 -2.13
CA LYS A 393 2.55 11.61 -2.97
C LYS A 393 2.53 12.59 -4.14
N GLY A 394 3.51 13.48 -4.18
CA GLY A 394 3.80 14.40 -5.28
C GLY A 394 3.95 15.82 -4.76
N ASP A 395 4.06 16.81 -5.66
CA ASP A 395 4.26 18.20 -5.24
C ASP A 395 2.89 18.92 -5.13
N ASP A 396 2.28 18.90 -3.95
CA ASP A 396 0.89 19.28 -3.71
C ASP A 396 0.70 20.75 -3.32
N GLN A 397 -0.53 21.23 -3.53
CA GLN A 397 -1.00 22.54 -3.07
C GLN A 397 -2.24 22.38 -2.20
N ILE A 398 -2.11 22.69 -0.92
CA ILE A 398 -3.17 22.47 0.08
C ILE A 398 -3.57 23.80 0.72
N TRP A 399 -4.88 24.05 0.76
CA TRP A 399 -5.51 25.18 1.45
C TRP A 399 -6.51 24.67 2.48
N GLY A 400 -6.32 24.96 3.77
CA GLY A 400 -7.33 24.72 4.82
C GLY A 400 -8.61 25.51 4.57
N ASP A 401 -8.42 26.79 4.24
CA ASP A 401 -9.44 27.82 4.01
C ASP A 401 -10.06 28.38 5.31
N ALA A 402 -11.05 27.75 5.94
CA ALA A 402 -11.74 28.35 7.08
C ALA A 402 -12.16 27.32 8.13
N GLY A 403 -11.48 27.34 9.27
CA GLY A 403 -11.70 26.47 10.40
C GLY A 403 -10.37 26.19 11.07
N ASP A 404 -10.35 25.28 12.05
CA ASP A 404 -9.11 24.77 12.61
C ASP A 404 -8.69 23.53 11.81
N ASP A 405 -7.76 23.70 10.86
CA ASP A 405 -7.46 22.66 9.87
C ASP A 405 -6.20 21.85 10.21
N LEU A 406 -6.14 20.60 9.74
CA LEU A 406 -5.00 19.71 9.81
C LEU A 406 -4.46 19.46 8.41
N LEU A 407 -3.23 19.87 8.13
CA LEU A 407 -2.61 19.76 6.80
C LEU A 407 -1.33 18.91 6.87
N ARG A 408 -1.23 17.88 6.03
CA ARG A 408 0.01 17.11 5.77
C ARG A 408 0.25 17.05 4.26
N GLY A 409 1.39 17.56 3.81
CA GLY A 409 1.82 17.45 2.41
C GLY A 409 2.06 15.99 2.03
N GLY A 410 3.01 15.35 2.71
CA GLY A 410 3.39 13.97 2.46
C GLY A 410 4.69 13.91 1.67
N LEU A 411 4.87 12.87 0.86
CA LEU A 411 6.06 12.71 0.02
C LEU A 411 6.07 13.73 -1.13
N GLY A 412 6.96 14.71 -1.10
CA GLY A 412 7.06 15.74 -2.13
C GLY A 412 7.62 17.05 -1.63
N ASN A 413 7.53 18.10 -2.44
CA ASN A 413 7.80 19.46 -1.98
C ASN A 413 6.52 20.29 -2.03
N ASP A 414 5.78 20.26 -0.94
CA ASP A 414 4.41 20.74 -0.93
C ASP A 414 4.32 22.24 -0.64
N THR A 415 3.18 22.82 -0.96
CA THR A 415 2.84 24.19 -0.58
C THR A 415 1.56 24.19 0.23
N LEU A 416 1.68 24.54 1.50
CA LEU A 416 0.60 24.49 2.48
C LEU A 416 0.20 25.91 2.91
N PHE A 417 -1.10 26.15 2.97
CA PHE A 417 -1.70 27.37 3.50
C PHE A 417 -2.82 26.99 4.46
N GLY A 418 -2.76 27.49 5.69
CA GLY A 418 -3.88 27.36 6.62
C GLY A 418 -5.10 28.11 6.08
N ASP A 419 -4.86 29.33 5.57
CA ASP A 419 -5.90 30.23 5.10
C ASP A 419 -5.75 30.60 3.61
N ASN A 420 -6.88 30.86 2.94
CA ASN A 420 -6.87 31.42 1.58
C ASN A 420 -6.99 32.94 1.57
N GLY A 421 -6.04 33.60 2.24
CA GLY A 421 -5.77 35.04 2.13
C GLY A 421 -6.93 36.00 2.43
N SER A 422 -8.05 35.49 2.95
CA SER A 422 -9.27 36.25 3.21
C SER A 422 -9.88 35.94 4.57
N GLY A 423 -9.03 35.78 5.59
CA GLY A 423 -9.44 35.74 7.00
C GLY A 423 -10.38 34.59 7.30
N GLY A 424 -9.94 33.36 7.05
CA GLY A 424 -10.36 32.27 7.91
C GLY A 424 -9.89 32.61 9.32
N ASP A 425 -10.79 32.46 10.29
CA ASP A 425 -10.41 32.42 11.69
C ASP A 425 -10.14 30.93 11.95
N GLY A 426 -8.94 30.55 12.39
CA GLY A 426 -8.52 29.16 12.48
C GLY A 426 -7.19 28.98 13.18
N SER A 427 -7.05 27.95 14.01
CA SER A 427 -5.78 27.52 14.59
C SER A 427 -5.32 26.26 13.88
N ASP A 428 -4.50 26.43 12.85
CA ASP A 428 -4.17 25.34 11.93
C ASP A 428 -2.97 24.52 12.43
N THR A 429 -2.93 23.26 12.03
CA THR A 429 -1.84 22.34 12.33
C THR A 429 -1.19 21.83 11.05
N PHE A 430 0.09 22.15 10.86
CA PHE A 430 0.89 21.66 9.74
C PHE A 430 1.76 20.49 10.22
N ILE A 431 1.54 19.30 9.66
CA ILE A 431 2.24 18.07 10.02
C ILE A 431 3.53 17.95 9.22
N LEU A 432 4.63 17.68 9.92
CA LEU A 432 5.94 17.39 9.34
C LEU A 432 6.43 16.02 9.80
N ALA A 433 6.93 15.22 8.86
CA ALA A 433 7.72 14.02 9.12
C ALA A 433 9.09 14.08 8.41
N ALA A 434 10.00 13.19 8.80
CA ALA A 434 11.30 13.06 8.13
C ALA A 434 11.19 12.14 6.92
N GLY A 435 11.97 12.40 5.87
CA GLY A 435 11.93 11.62 4.63
C GLY A 435 10.77 11.98 3.69
N GLU A 436 9.99 12.99 4.03
CA GLU A 436 8.84 13.44 3.23
C GLU A 436 9.19 14.53 2.21
N GLY A 437 10.32 15.21 2.35
CA GLY A 437 10.76 16.26 1.44
C GLY A 437 10.71 17.64 2.08
N THR A 438 10.57 18.70 1.28
CA THR A 438 10.67 20.09 1.78
C THR A 438 9.42 20.91 1.48
N ASP A 439 8.65 21.15 2.53
CA ASP A 439 7.40 21.90 2.44
C ASP A 439 7.59 23.41 2.51
N LYS A 440 6.66 24.13 1.92
CA LYS A 440 6.53 25.59 2.05
C LYS A 440 5.23 25.92 2.73
N ILE A 441 5.32 26.47 3.94
CA ILE A 441 4.17 26.96 4.67
C ILE A 441 4.04 28.47 4.43
N GLY A 442 2.92 28.87 3.84
CA GLY A 442 2.74 30.19 3.24
C GLY A 442 2.41 31.31 4.22
N ASP A 443 1.66 31.01 5.27
CA ASP A 443 0.92 31.97 6.09
C ASP A 443 0.97 31.71 7.60
N PHE A 444 1.82 30.79 8.05
CA PHE A 444 1.97 30.40 9.46
C PHE A 444 2.02 31.59 10.44
N GLN A 445 1.13 31.56 11.43
CA GLN A 445 0.97 32.56 12.48
C GLN A 445 1.41 32.02 13.85
N VAL A 446 2.55 32.52 14.33
CA VAL A 446 3.08 32.10 15.64
C VAL A 446 2.14 32.47 16.78
N GLY A 447 1.72 31.46 17.54
CA GLY A 447 0.84 31.61 18.71
C GLY A 447 -0.65 31.43 18.40
N GLU A 448 -0.96 31.15 17.13
CA GLU A 448 -2.28 30.72 16.63
C GLU A 448 -2.13 29.32 16.04
N ASP A 449 -1.20 29.14 15.12
CA ASP A 449 -0.95 27.87 14.43
C ASP A 449 0.07 26.97 15.16
N PHE A 450 0.03 25.70 14.77
CA PHE A 450 0.85 24.63 15.31
C PHE A 450 1.65 23.91 14.22
N ILE A 451 2.83 23.45 14.60
CA ILE A 451 3.61 22.46 13.86
C ILE A 451 3.44 21.13 14.56
N GLY A 452 2.80 20.18 13.89
CA GLY A 452 2.71 18.80 14.36
C GLY A 452 3.93 18.00 13.92
N LEU A 453 4.54 17.29 14.86
CA LEU A 453 5.69 16.42 14.61
C LEU A 453 5.21 14.97 14.62
N ALA A 454 5.27 14.32 13.45
CA ALA A 454 4.88 12.93 13.23
C ALA A 454 6.09 11.98 13.28
N ASP A 455 5.81 10.67 13.21
CA ASP A 455 6.80 9.60 13.02
C ASP A 455 7.95 9.64 14.03
N GLY A 456 7.60 9.93 15.29
CA GLY A 456 8.53 9.94 16.42
C GLY A 456 9.42 11.18 16.50
N LEU A 457 9.23 12.18 15.62
CA LEU A 457 9.97 13.44 15.70
C LEU A 457 9.66 14.21 16.99
N THR A 458 10.70 14.83 17.54
CA THR A 458 10.59 15.71 18.70
C THR A 458 11.31 17.03 18.43
N PHE A 459 10.83 18.12 19.03
CA PHE A 459 11.46 19.43 18.88
C PHE A 459 12.95 19.44 19.25
N GLY A 460 13.37 18.58 20.19
CA GLY A 460 14.77 18.47 20.60
C GLY A 460 15.72 17.94 19.52
N GLN A 461 15.20 17.33 18.46
CA GLN A 461 15.95 16.85 17.32
C GLN A 461 16.03 17.87 16.17
N LEU A 462 15.23 18.93 16.22
CA LEU A 462 15.11 19.89 15.13
C LEU A 462 16.12 21.04 15.24
N SER A 463 16.50 21.57 14.08
CA SER A 463 17.22 22.83 13.94
C SER A 463 16.31 23.86 13.29
N VAL A 464 16.11 25.00 13.96
CA VAL A 464 15.33 26.12 13.41
C VAL A 464 16.27 27.28 13.11
N THR A 465 16.37 27.67 11.84
CA THR A 465 17.29 28.73 11.38
C THR A 465 16.56 29.80 10.58
N GLN A 466 17.19 30.97 10.44
CA GLN A 466 16.64 32.07 9.64
C GLN A 466 17.34 32.13 8.29
N GLU A 467 16.57 32.08 7.20
CA GLU A 467 17.04 32.32 5.84
C GLU A 467 16.26 33.46 5.18
N GLY A 468 16.91 34.61 5.00
CA GLY A 468 16.23 35.81 4.51
C GLY A 468 15.10 36.22 5.45
N ASN A 469 13.86 36.21 4.96
CA ASN A 469 12.66 36.51 5.75
C ASN A 469 11.93 35.25 6.25
N ASN A 470 12.47 34.07 5.97
CA ASN A 470 11.80 32.80 6.24
C ASN A 470 12.48 32.07 7.41
N ALA A 471 11.69 31.35 8.19
CA ALA A 471 12.21 30.36 9.12
C ALA A 471 12.34 29.02 8.40
N VAL A 472 13.41 28.29 8.66
CA VAL A 472 13.71 26.98 8.08
C VAL A 472 13.82 25.97 9.21
N ILE A 473 13.02 24.90 9.14
CA ILE A 473 12.99 23.79 10.09
C ILE A 473 13.68 22.59 9.43
N SER A 474 14.66 22.01 10.11
CA SER A 474 15.49 20.92 9.59
C SER A 474 15.66 19.79 10.61
N PHE A 475 15.80 18.56 10.13
CA PHE A 475 16.19 17.37 10.90
C PHE A 475 17.45 16.77 10.29
N GLY A 476 18.56 16.78 11.03
CA GLY A 476 19.87 16.42 10.46
C GLY A 476 20.26 17.34 9.31
N ASP A 477 20.51 16.77 8.13
CA ASP A 477 20.82 17.50 6.89
C ASP A 477 19.59 17.76 6.01
N GLU A 478 18.42 17.22 6.39
CA GLU A 478 17.16 17.38 5.67
C GLU A 478 16.44 18.67 6.09
N THR A 479 15.89 19.39 5.10
CA THR A 479 14.98 20.51 5.37
C THR A 479 13.56 20.01 5.31
N LEU A 480 12.84 20.09 6.43
CA LEU A 480 11.45 19.63 6.52
C LEU A 480 10.50 20.71 5.99
N ALA A 481 10.69 21.97 6.45
CA ALA A 481 9.78 23.05 6.09
C ALA A 481 10.45 24.42 6.02
N ILE A 482 9.94 25.26 5.12
CA ILE A 482 10.25 26.68 4.98
C ILE A 482 8.99 27.48 5.27
N LEU A 483 8.98 28.20 6.40
CA LEU A 483 7.87 29.04 6.83
C LEU A 483 8.10 30.47 6.31
N ASN A 484 7.24 30.91 5.40
CA ASN A 484 7.36 32.20 4.74
C ASN A 484 7.06 33.35 5.69
N HIS A 485 7.94 34.37 5.70
CA HIS A 485 7.78 35.58 6.52
C HIS A 485 7.73 35.35 8.04
N VAL A 486 8.12 34.17 8.52
CA VAL A 486 8.22 33.85 9.96
C VAL A 486 9.63 34.12 10.47
N GLN A 487 9.72 34.63 11.70
CA GLN A 487 11.00 34.82 12.39
C GLN A 487 11.36 33.56 13.19
N ALA A 488 12.51 32.96 12.90
CA ALA A 488 12.97 31.73 13.55
C ALA A 488 13.03 31.85 15.09
N GLU A 489 13.46 33.00 15.61
CA GLU A 489 13.53 33.27 17.05
C GLU A 489 12.15 33.17 17.71
N THR A 490 11.08 33.57 17.02
CA THR A 490 9.71 33.50 17.57
C THR A 490 9.19 32.07 17.67
N LEU A 491 9.60 31.17 16.77
CA LEU A 491 9.28 29.73 16.87
C LEU A 491 10.02 29.10 18.06
N ILE A 492 11.29 29.45 18.24
CA ILE A 492 12.13 28.92 19.33
C ILE A 492 11.62 29.38 20.69
N ASP A 493 11.31 30.66 20.84
CA ASP A 493 10.81 31.23 22.10
C ASP A 493 9.45 30.66 22.51
N ASN A 494 8.62 30.25 21.53
CA ASN A 494 7.29 29.67 21.74
C ASN A 494 7.26 28.16 21.51
N ALA A 495 8.40 27.48 21.49
CA ALA A 495 8.49 26.08 21.05
C ALA A 495 7.52 25.14 21.78
N ALA A 496 7.32 25.34 23.09
CA ALA A 496 6.44 24.51 23.92
C ALA A 496 4.94 24.67 23.62
N THR A 497 4.55 25.71 22.90
CA THR A 497 3.15 25.97 22.50
C THR A 497 2.96 25.87 20.99
N THR A 498 4.02 25.99 20.21
CA THR A 498 3.97 25.92 18.74
C THR A 498 4.17 24.50 18.23
N PHE A 499 5.04 23.71 18.85
CA PHE A 499 5.31 22.34 18.39
C PHE A 499 4.53 21.34 19.24
N ILE A 500 3.71 20.53 18.58
CA ILE A 500 2.91 19.49 19.22
C ILE A 500 3.30 18.12 18.68
N PHE A 501 3.18 17.10 19.52
CA PHE A 501 3.40 15.71 19.09
C PHE A 501 2.09 15.18 18.49
N VAL A 502 2.21 14.56 17.32
CA VAL A 502 1.11 13.88 16.64
C VAL A 502 1.55 12.43 16.48
N GLY A 503 0.74 11.50 16.99
CA GLY A 503 1.08 10.09 17.05
C GLY A 503 -0.06 9.22 16.57
#